data_AF-A0A374I4H0-F1
#
_entry.id   AF-A0A374I4H0-F1
#
_cell.length_a   1.000
_cell.length_b   1.000
_cell.length_c   1.000
_cell.angle_alpha   90.00
_cell.angle_beta   90.00
_cell.angle_gamma   90.00
#
_symmetry.space_group_name_H-M   'P 1'
#
loop_
_entity.id
_entity.type
_entity.pdbx_description
1 polymer ?
#
loop_
_entity_poly.entity_id
_entity_poly.type
_entity_poly.pdbx_seq_one_letter_code
_entity_poly.pdbx_strand_id
1 'polypeptide(L)'
;MSGKTDIKSMDLEELKTFFSDMGEKAFRAKQVYEWLHVRQVESFEEMTNLSKTLRERLDETCRIITLRKEQVQISKLDGTRKYLFLLEDGNVIESVLMKYKHGNSVCISSQVGCRMGCRFCASTLDGLVRGLAPAEMLDQIYQIGKDIGERISNVVVMGTGEPMDNFDNLVKFITLLTDENGLHISQRNLTVSTCGIVPRMRELADKKLAITLALSLHASNQKKRLELMPVANKYDIHEVIDACRYYFEQTGRRVTFEYSLVGGVNDTKEDAKELTELIHGMNCHVNLIPVNPIRERDYVQSNAHVIEAFKEKLERSGLTVTVRREMGRDIDGACGQLRRKYKENQRLA
;
A
#
# COMPACT_ATOMS: atom_id res chain seq x y z
N MET A 1 15.14 -21.14 10.00
CA MET A 1 15.63 -20.74 8.67
C MET A 1 16.28 -19.33 8.68
N SER A 2 16.83 -18.85 9.80
CA SER A 2 17.23 -17.44 9.97
C SER A 2 18.63 -17.08 9.43
N GLY A 3 19.10 -17.73 8.35
CA GLY A 3 20.45 -17.52 7.84
C GLY A 3 20.58 -17.34 6.32
N LYS A 4 19.51 -17.57 5.55
CA LYS A 4 19.54 -17.43 4.09
C LYS A 4 19.30 -15.97 3.67
N THR A 5 20.11 -15.50 2.73
CA THR A 5 20.05 -14.14 2.21
C THR A 5 18.83 -13.95 1.31
N ASP A 6 18.03 -12.92 1.56
CA ASP A 6 16.94 -12.52 0.66
C ASP A 6 17.49 -11.70 -0.49
N ILE A 7 17.79 -12.38 -1.59
CA ILE A 7 18.32 -11.73 -2.80
C ILE A 7 17.21 -11.10 -3.66
N LYS A 8 15.93 -11.40 -3.39
CA LYS A 8 14.78 -10.81 -4.12
C LYS A 8 14.46 -9.40 -3.64
N SER A 9 14.97 -9.00 -2.47
CA SER A 9 14.92 -7.62 -1.98
C SER A 9 16.11 -6.76 -2.43
N MET A 10 17.08 -7.33 -3.14
CA MET A 10 18.25 -6.59 -3.64
C MET A 10 17.95 -5.91 -4.97
N ASP A 11 18.41 -4.67 -5.13
CA ASP A 11 18.40 -4.06 -6.47
C ASP A 11 19.52 -4.64 -7.33
N LEU A 12 19.55 -4.27 -8.61
CA LEU A 12 20.50 -4.86 -9.55
C LEU A 12 21.96 -4.56 -9.16
N GLU A 13 22.26 -3.41 -8.58
CA GLU A 13 23.64 -3.06 -8.18
C GLU A 13 24.06 -3.80 -6.91
N GLU A 14 23.18 -3.93 -5.92
CA GLU A 14 23.41 -4.79 -4.77
C GLU A 14 23.57 -6.25 -5.17
N LEU A 15 22.77 -6.74 -6.12
CA LEU A 15 22.88 -8.11 -6.61
C LEU A 15 24.20 -8.31 -7.36
N LYS A 16 24.68 -7.33 -8.16
CA LYS A 16 26.01 -7.38 -8.77
C LYS A 16 27.12 -7.47 -7.72
N THR A 17 27.00 -6.70 -6.65
CA THR A 17 27.96 -6.72 -5.52
C THR A 17 27.94 -8.09 -4.85
N PHE A 18 26.76 -8.61 -4.52
CA PHE A 18 26.57 -9.94 -3.93
C PHE A 18 27.20 -11.05 -4.78
N PHE A 19 26.97 -11.03 -6.11
CA PHE A 19 27.57 -12.02 -7.02
C PHE A 19 29.09 -11.87 -7.13
N SER A 20 29.61 -10.66 -7.04
CA SER A 20 31.07 -10.42 -7.07
C SER A 20 31.73 -10.96 -5.79
N ASP A 21 31.12 -10.73 -4.63
CA ASP A 21 31.61 -11.18 -3.32
C ASP A 21 31.61 -12.71 -3.19
N MET A 22 30.67 -13.39 -3.86
CA MET A 22 30.66 -14.85 -3.92
C MET A 22 31.64 -15.43 -4.96
N GLY A 23 32.39 -14.60 -5.69
CA GLY A 23 33.36 -15.01 -6.71
C GLY A 23 32.73 -15.35 -8.07
N GLU A 24 31.48 -14.95 -8.30
CA GLU A 24 30.78 -15.11 -9.57
C GLU A 24 30.94 -13.87 -10.47
N LYS A 25 30.75 -14.06 -11.78
CA LYS A 25 30.84 -12.94 -12.73
C LYS A 25 29.61 -12.02 -12.61
N ALA A 26 29.83 -10.71 -12.64
CA ALA A 26 28.77 -9.70 -12.48
C ALA A 26 27.57 -9.87 -13.46
N PHE A 27 27.77 -10.43 -14.65
CA PHE A 27 26.65 -10.68 -15.58
C PHE A 27 25.63 -11.69 -15.05
N ARG A 28 26.02 -12.57 -14.10
CA ARG A 28 25.11 -13.53 -13.43
C ARG A 28 24.04 -12.82 -12.63
N ALA A 29 24.36 -11.68 -12.03
CA ALA A 29 23.38 -10.87 -11.31
C ALA A 29 22.23 -10.43 -12.23
N LYS A 30 22.52 -9.97 -13.46
CA LYS A 30 21.47 -9.60 -14.41
C LYS A 30 20.57 -10.78 -14.79
N GLN A 31 21.15 -11.97 -15.00
CA GLN A 31 20.37 -13.17 -15.29
C GLN A 31 19.44 -13.53 -14.13
N VAL A 32 19.95 -13.52 -12.90
CA VAL A 32 19.17 -13.83 -11.71
C VAL A 32 18.10 -12.77 -11.46
N TYR A 33 18.42 -11.50 -11.66
CA TYR A 33 17.46 -10.40 -11.54
C TYR A 33 16.26 -10.58 -12.50
N GLU A 34 16.50 -10.91 -13.76
CA GLU A 34 15.44 -11.24 -14.72
C GLU A 34 14.60 -12.43 -14.27
N TRP A 35 15.23 -13.49 -13.75
CA TRP A 35 14.49 -14.64 -13.23
C TRP A 35 13.59 -14.27 -12.05
N LEU A 36 14.07 -13.43 -11.14
CA LEU A 36 13.32 -13.02 -9.94
C LEU A 36 12.19 -12.03 -10.25
N HIS A 37 12.44 -11.04 -11.12
CA HIS A 37 11.54 -9.89 -11.29
C HIS A 37 10.75 -9.88 -12.61
N VAL A 38 11.21 -10.61 -13.63
CA VAL A 38 10.50 -10.75 -14.92
C VAL A 38 9.83 -12.10 -15.03
N ARG A 39 10.59 -13.19 -14.83
CA ARG A 39 10.06 -14.56 -14.89
C ARG A 39 9.34 -14.97 -13.60
N GLN A 40 9.68 -14.30 -12.50
CA GLN A 40 9.09 -14.49 -11.18
C GLN A 40 9.16 -15.94 -10.70
N VAL A 41 10.33 -16.58 -10.84
CA VAL A 41 10.51 -17.96 -10.38
C VAL A 41 10.38 -18.07 -8.86
N GLU A 42 10.03 -19.26 -8.40
CA GLU A 42 9.83 -19.57 -6.98
C GLU A 42 10.93 -20.52 -6.46
N SER A 43 11.72 -21.11 -7.36
CA SER A 43 12.89 -21.92 -7.05
C SER A 43 14.09 -21.58 -7.93
N PHE A 44 15.29 -21.70 -7.34
CA PHE A 44 16.55 -21.58 -8.09
C PHE A 44 16.69 -22.65 -9.17
N GLU A 45 16.06 -23.82 -9.01
CA GLU A 45 16.09 -24.89 -10.00
C GLU A 45 15.52 -24.46 -11.37
N GLU A 46 14.57 -23.52 -11.38
CA GLU A 46 13.94 -23.02 -12.60
C GLU A 46 14.88 -22.16 -13.46
N MET A 47 16.00 -21.69 -12.89
CA MET A 47 16.97 -20.81 -13.56
C MET A 47 17.89 -21.59 -14.52
N THR A 48 17.31 -22.20 -15.55
CA THR A 48 17.97 -23.18 -16.46
C THR A 48 19.19 -22.66 -17.23
N ASN A 49 19.41 -21.35 -17.30
CA ASN A 49 20.60 -20.75 -17.91
C ASN A 49 21.78 -20.57 -16.93
N LEU A 50 21.62 -20.99 -15.68
CA LEU A 50 22.66 -21.05 -14.65
C LEU A 50 23.22 -22.47 -14.55
N SER A 51 24.50 -22.60 -14.21
CA SER A 51 25.10 -23.91 -13.96
C SER A 51 24.42 -24.59 -12.77
N LYS A 52 24.40 -25.93 -12.76
CA LYS A 52 23.85 -26.70 -11.63
C LYS A 52 24.51 -26.30 -10.30
N THR A 53 25.84 -26.20 -10.29
CA THR A 53 26.62 -25.78 -9.11
C THR A 53 26.22 -24.40 -8.59
N LEU A 54 25.91 -23.44 -9.47
CA LEU A 54 25.46 -22.12 -9.03
C LEU A 54 24.05 -22.17 -8.45
N ARG A 55 23.14 -22.93 -9.06
CA ARG A 55 21.77 -23.11 -8.53
C ARG A 55 21.79 -23.76 -7.14
N GLU A 56 22.58 -24.81 -6.96
CA GLU A 56 22.78 -25.48 -5.66
C GLU A 56 23.33 -24.51 -4.60
N ARG A 57 24.37 -23.74 -4.94
CA ARG A 57 24.94 -22.75 -4.01
C ARG A 57 23.97 -21.65 -3.63
N LEU A 58 23.17 -21.16 -4.59
CA LEU A 58 22.12 -20.18 -4.31
C LEU A 58 21.04 -20.79 -3.43
N ASP A 59 20.62 -22.03 -3.67
CA ASP A 59 19.65 -22.70 -2.81
C ASP A 59 20.17 -22.87 -1.38
N GLU A 60 21.45 -23.19 -1.19
CA GLU A 60 22.04 -23.33 0.15
C GLU A 60 22.13 -22.00 0.92
N THR A 61 22.49 -20.91 0.24
CA THR A 61 22.88 -19.63 0.88
C THR A 61 21.84 -18.52 0.78
N CYS A 62 20.93 -18.62 -0.18
CA CYS A 62 19.94 -17.60 -0.50
C CYS A 62 18.53 -18.18 -0.39
N ARG A 63 17.55 -17.29 -0.34
CA ARG A 63 16.13 -17.63 -0.40
C ARG A 63 15.41 -16.74 -1.39
N ILE A 64 14.35 -17.29 -1.98
CA ILE A 64 13.39 -16.55 -2.80
C ILE A 64 12.13 -16.42 -1.96
N ILE A 65 11.86 -15.20 -1.46
CA ILE A 65 10.61 -14.94 -0.73
C ILE A 65 9.45 -15.14 -1.69
N THR A 66 8.56 -16.07 -1.34
CA THR A 66 7.36 -16.40 -2.11
C THR A 66 6.18 -16.48 -1.15
N LEU A 67 5.18 -15.65 -1.37
CA LEU A 67 3.95 -15.63 -0.58
C LEU A 67 3.04 -16.76 -0.99
N ARG A 68 2.56 -17.51 -0.01
CA ARG A 68 1.58 -18.57 -0.25
C ARG A 68 0.17 -17.97 -0.23
N LYS A 69 -0.59 -18.18 -1.31
CA LYS A 69 -2.04 -17.90 -1.34
C LYS A 69 -2.76 -18.86 -0.40
N GLU A 70 -3.17 -18.36 0.77
CA GLU A 70 -3.90 -19.13 1.77
C GLU A 70 -5.39 -19.16 1.45
N GLN A 71 -5.95 -18.00 1.06
CA GLN A 71 -7.35 -17.88 0.70
C GLN A 71 -7.55 -16.80 -0.36
N VAL A 72 -8.52 -17.01 -1.26
CA VAL A 72 -8.98 -15.99 -2.21
C VAL A 72 -10.50 -15.88 -2.14
N GLN A 73 -11.01 -14.68 -1.98
CA GLN A 73 -12.43 -14.35 -2.09
C GLN A 73 -12.65 -13.53 -3.36
N ILE A 74 -13.68 -13.87 -4.13
CA ILE A 74 -14.02 -13.18 -5.38
C ILE A 74 -15.41 -12.61 -5.24
N SER A 75 -15.54 -11.29 -5.43
CA SER A 75 -16.82 -10.60 -5.47
C SER A 75 -17.64 -11.08 -6.66
N LYS A 76 -18.89 -11.47 -6.41
CA LYS A 76 -19.85 -11.82 -7.45
C LYS A 76 -20.44 -10.57 -8.11
N LEU A 77 -20.31 -9.41 -7.47
CA LEU A 77 -20.90 -8.15 -7.92
C LEU A 77 -20.00 -7.40 -8.90
N ASP A 78 -18.70 -7.36 -8.65
CA ASP A 78 -17.77 -6.52 -9.42
C ASP A 78 -16.45 -7.22 -9.80
N GLY A 79 -16.25 -8.48 -9.39
CA GLY A 79 -15.06 -9.25 -9.71
C GLY A 79 -13.81 -8.87 -8.92
N THR A 80 -13.91 -7.97 -7.93
CA THR A 80 -12.85 -7.67 -6.97
C THR A 80 -12.39 -8.97 -6.30
N ARG A 81 -11.07 -9.17 -6.20
CA ARG A 81 -10.51 -10.34 -5.53
C ARG A 81 -9.73 -9.91 -4.29
N LYS A 82 -10.03 -10.53 -3.15
CA LYS A 82 -9.31 -10.34 -1.90
C LYS A 82 -8.46 -11.57 -1.63
N TYR A 83 -7.16 -11.38 -1.47
CA TYR A 83 -6.19 -12.41 -1.23
C TYR A 83 -5.76 -12.36 0.24
N LEU A 84 -5.71 -13.52 0.87
CA LEU A 84 -5.00 -13.74 2.13
C LEU A 84 -3.71 -14.47 1.81
N PHE A 85 -2.59 -13.85 2.14
CA PHE A 85 -1.26 -14.43 1.94
C PHE A 85 -0.67 -14.86 3.28
N LEU A 86 -0.14 -16.09 3.31
CA LEU A 86 0.65 -16.62 4.42
C LEU A 86 2.13 -16.29 4.18
N LEU A 87 2.75 -15.67 5.18
CA LEU A 87 4.16 -15.33 5.24
C LEU A 87 4.98 -16.48 5.86
N GLU A 88 6.29 -16.51 5.61
CA GLU A 88 7.19 -17.57 6.12
C GLU A 88 7.22 -17.66 7.66
N ASP A 89 6.96 -16.55 8.35
CA ASP A 89 6.91 -16.48 9.81
C ASP A 89 5.52 -16.85 10.38
N GLY A 90 4.63 -17.39 9.55
CA GLY A 90 3.28 -17.82 9.94
C GLY A 90 2.27 -16.68 10.08
N ASN A 91 2.69 -15.43 9.90
CA ASN A 91 1.78 -14.30 9.85
C ASN A 91 1.00 -14.28 8.53
N VAL A 92 -0.14 -13.61 8.52
CA VAL A 92 -0.94 -13.39 7.31
C VAL A 92 -1.14 -11.91 7.02
N ILE A 93 -1.21 -11.58 5.74
CA ILE A 93 -1.52 -10.24 5.20
C ILE A 93 -2.59 -10.31 4.12
N GLU A 94 -3.16 -9.16 3.80
CA GLU A 94 -4.19 -9.03 2.76
C GLU A 94 -3.69 -8.19 1.58
N SER A 95 -4.18 -8.55 0.40
CA SER A 95 -4.09 -7.73 -0.80
C SER A 95 -5.41 -7.75 -1.55
N VAL A 96 -5.71 -6.69 -2.31
CA VAL A 96 -6.96 -6.58 -3.06
C VAL A 96 -6.67 -6.26 -4.51
N LEU A 97 -7.14 -7.11 -5.41
CA LEU A 97 -7.18 -6.84 -6.85
C LEU A 97 -8.50 -6.17 -7.21
N MET A 98 -8.39 -5.06 -7.93
CA MET A 98 -9.50 -4.29 -8.46
C MET A 98 -9.36 -4.17 -9.97
N LYS A 99 -10.39 -4.56 -10.72
CA LYS A 99 -10.41 -4.46 -12.18
C LYS A 99 -11.07 -3.16 -12.62
N TYR A 100 -10.30 -2.29 -13.28
CA TYR A 100 -10.82 -1.06 -13.88
C TYR A 100 -10.74 -1.13 -15.41
N LYS A 101 -11.52 -0.27 -16.09
CA LYS A 101 -11.50 -0.18 -17.56
C LYS A 101 -10.11 0.13 -18.14
N HIS A 102 -9.25 0.80 -17.37
CA HIS A 102 -7.91 1.23 -17.76
C HIS A 102 -6.79 0.29 -17.27
N GLY A 103 -7.14 -0.84 -16.63
CA GLY A 103 -6.18 -1.86 -16.19
C GLY A 103 -6.42 -2.38 -14.78
N ASN A 104 -5.62 -3.38 -14.41
CA ASN A 104 -5.67 -4.02 -13.09
C ASN A 104 -4.93 -3.16 -12.07
N SER A 105 -5.57 -2.92 -10.92
CA SER A 105 -5.00 -2.20 -9.79
C SER A 105 -4.91 -3.11 -8.58
N VAL A 106 -3.75 -3.15 -7.92
CA VAL A 106 -3.55 -3.96 -6.72
C VAL A 106 -3.31 -3.06 -5.52
N CYS A 107 -4.11 -3.27 -4.46
CA CYS A 107 -3.86 -2.72 -3.14
C CYS A 107 -3.01 -3.71 -2.34
N ILE A 108 -1.83 -3.28 -1.91
CA ILE A 108 -0.90 -4.10 -1.13
C ILE A 108 -0.76 -3.61 0.31
N SER A 109 -0.42 -4.54 1.19
CA SER A 109 0.02 -4.26 2.57
C SER A 109 1.50 -3.92 2.59
N SER A 110 1.90 -3.09 3.57
CA SER A 110 3.30 -2.71 3.84
C SER A 110 3.82 -3.22 5.19
N GLN A 111 2.92 -3.67 6.07
CA GLN A 111 3.26 -4.19 7.39
C GLN A 111 2.31 -5.35 7.79
N VAL A 112 2.73 -6.16 8.76
CA VAL A 112 1.87 -7.11 9.46
C VAL A 112 1.23 -6.39 10.66
N GLY A 113 -0.02 -5.94 10.48
CA GLY A 113 -0.68 -5.06 11.44
C GLY A 113 -0.22 -3.61 11.31
N CYS A 114 -0.69 -2.72 12.18
CA CYS A 114 -0.36 -1.30 12.15
C CYS A 114 -0.45 -0.66 13.54
N ARG A 115 0.56 0.13 13.93
CA ARG A 115 0.61 0.78 15.26
C ARG A 115 -0.06 2.15 15.33
N MET A 116 -0.60 2.68 14.23
CA MET A 116 -1.11 4.06 14.18
C MET A 116 -2.40 4.28 14.96
N GLY A 117 -3.15 3.23 15.28
CA GLY A 117 -4.34 3.32 16.16
C GLY A 117 -5.54 4.07 15.56
N CYS A 118 -5.57 4.29 14.23
CA CYS A 118 -6.68 4.95 13.54
C CYS A 118 -8.02 4.30 13.89
N ARG A 119 -8.94 5.13 14.39
CA ARG A 119 -10.20 4.69 14.98
C ARG A 119 -11.20 4.12 13.98
N PHE A 120 -10.97 4.20 12.68
CA PHE A 120 -11.85 3.62 11.66
C PHE A 120 -11.17 2.44 10.95
N CYS A 121 -10.03 1.95 11.46
CA CYS A 121 -9.21 0.95 10.77
C CYS A 121 -9.09 -0.34 11.59
N ALA A 122 -9.63 -1.44 11.05
CA ALA A 122 -9.54 -2.78 11.67
C ALA A 122 -8.10 -3.27 11.83
N SER A 123 -7.20 -2.87 10.92
CA SER A 123 -5.78 -3.25 10.90
C SER A 123 -4.98 -2.80 12.13
N THR A 124 -5.52 -1.87 12.93
CA THR A 124 -4.84 -1.32 14.11
C THR A 124 -5.18 -2.05 15.41
N LEU A 125 -6.19 -2.92 15.40
CA LEU A 125 -6.72 -3.57 16.61
C LEU A 125 -5.72 -4.52 17.27
N ASP A 126 -4.92 -5.23 16.47
CA ASP A 126 -3.89 -6.16 16.96
C ASP A 126 -2.50 -5.49 17.10
N GLY A 127 -2.40 -4.17 16.87
CA GLY A 127 -1.13 -3.46 16.82
C GLY A 127 -0.22 -3.85 15.65
N LEU A 128 1.07 -3.49 15.74
CA LEU A 128 2.09 -3.83 14.75
C LEU A 128 2.89 -5.06 15.21
N VAL A 129 3.05 -6.04 14.31
CA VAL A 129 3.99 -7.16 14.49
C VAL A 129 5.36 -6.81 13.91
N ARG A 130 5.42 -6.49 12.59
CA ARG A 130 6.65 -6.08 11.90
C ARG A 130 6.36 -5.39 10.56
N GLY A 131 7.37 -4.73 10.01
CA GLY A 131 7.38 -4.29 8.61
C GLY A 131 7.54 -5.47 7.64
N LEU A 132 7.01 -5.31 6.43
CA LEU A 132 7.26 -6.25 5.33
C LEU A 132 8.59 -5.93 4.65
N ALA A 133 9.30 -6.98 4.23
CA ALA A 133 10.46 -6.86 3.36
C ALA A 133 10.05 -6.38 1.96
N PRO A 134 10.97 -5.79 1.17
CA PRO A 134 10.68 -5.36 -0.21
C PRO A 134 10.13 -6.50 -1.07
N ALA A 135 10.71 -7.70 -0.96
CA ALA A 135 10.24 -8.89 -1.69
C ALA A 135 8.84 -9.35 -1.23
N GLU A 136 8.47 -9.21 0.03
CA GLU A 136 7.09 -9.51 0.50
C GLU A 136 6.07 -8.50 -0.06
N MET A 137 6.46 -7.24 -0.27
CA MET A 137 5.60 -6.24 -0.93
C MET A 137 5.49 -6.49 -2.45
N LEU A 138 6.60 -6.81 -3.12
CA LEU A 138 6.61 -7.18 -4.54
C LEU A 138 5.78 -8.43 -4.81
N ASP A 139 5.92 -9.45 -3.97
CA ASP A 139 5.37 -10.76 -4.29
C ASP A 139 3.84 -10.82 -4.13
N GLN A 140 3.24 -9.90 -3.36
CA GLN A 140 1.78 -9.65 -3.42
C GLN A 140 1.34 -9.32 -4.86
N ILE A 141 2.12 -8.53 -5.59
CA ILE A 141 1.82 -8.11 -6.97
C ILE A 141 2.08 -9.28 -7.92
N TYR A 142 3.20 -9.98 -7.74
CA TYR A 142 3.61 -11.08 -8.63
C TYR A 142 2.63 -12.26 -8.52
N GLN A 143 2.28 -12.68 -7.31
CA GLN A 143 1.34 -13.77 -7.09
C GLN A 143 -0.06 -13.45 -7.61
N ILE A 144 -0.52 -12.20 -7.48
CA ILE A 144 -1.81 -11.78 -8.06
C ILE A 144 -1.73 -11.76 -9.59
N GLY A 145 -0.67 -11.20 -10.18
CA GLY A 145 -0.48 -11.16 -11.63
C GLY A 145 -0.45 -12.57 -12.25
N LYS A 146 0.27 -13.50 -11.62
CA LYS A 146 0.26 -14.93 -11.99
C LYS A 146 -1.13 -15.55 -11.86
N ASP A 147 -1.83 -15.29 -10.75
CA ASP A 147 -3.16 -15.85 -10.49
C ASP A 147 -4.19 -15.45 -11.55
N ILE A 148 -4.12 -14.20 -12.04
CA ILE A 148 -5.06 -13.71 -13.05
C ILE A 148 -4.56 -13.90 -14.48
N GLY A 149 -3.29 -14.24 -14.69
CA GLY A 149 -2.68 -14.34 -16.01
C GLY A 149 -2.62 -13.01 -16.78
N GLU A 150 -2.74 -11.89 -16.07
CA GLU A 150 -2.79 -10.53 -16.62
C GLU A 150 -1.78 -9.62 -15.89
N ARG A 151 -1.24 -8.63 -16.61
CA ARG A 151 -0.31 -7.65 -16.04
C ARG A 151 -1.03 -6.74 -15.04
N ILE A 152 -0.35 -6.41 -13.94
CA ILE A 152 -0.78 -5.37 -13.01
C ILE A 152 -0.31 -4.00 -13.52
N SER A 153 -1.25 -3.07 -13.66
CA SER A 153 -1.00 -1.75 -14.24
C SER A 153 -0.75 -0.68 -13.19
N ASN A 154 -1.45 -0.76 -12.06
CA ASN A 154 -1.40 0.21 -10.97
C ASN A 154 -1.25 -0.48 -9.62
N VAL A 155 -0.55 0.19 -8.72
CA VAL A 155 -0.33 -0.29 -7.35
C VAL A 155 -0.67 0.82 -6.38
N VAL A 156 -1.40 0.47 -5.32
CA VAL A 156 -1.67 1.38 -4.21
C VAL A 156 -1.21 0.73 -2.90
N VAL A 157 -0.38 1.45 -2.14
CA VAL A 157 0.07 1.01 -0.81
C VAL A 157 -0.90 1.57 0.21
N MET A 158 -2.08 0.94 0.27
CA MET A 158 -3.23 1.33 1.09
C MET A 158 -3.84 0.15 1.85
N GLY A 159 -3.15 -1.00 1.88
CA GLY A 159 -3.57 -2.19 2.61
C GLY A 159 -3.26 -2.09 4.10
N THR A 160 -2.77 -3.19 4.68
CA THR A 160 -2.38 -3.21 6.09
C THR A 160 -1.02 -2.53 6.29
N GLY A 161 -0.96 -1.56 7.21
CA GLY A 161 0.29 -0.90 7.62
C GLY A 161 0.33 0.60 7.35
N GLU A 162 1.26 1.30 7.99
CA GLU A 162 1.66 2.67 7.66
C GLU A 162 2.97 2.62 6.85
N PRO A 163 2.95 2.91 5.54
CA PRO A 163 4.14 2.83 4.70
C PRO A 163 5.33 3.67 5.19
N MET A 164 5.07 4.85 5.77
CA MET A 164 6.15 5.71 6.28
C MET A 164 6.78 5.19 7.59
N ASP A 165 6.12 4.26 8.29
CA ASP A 165 6.67 3.54 9.45
C ASP A 165 7.51 2.33 9.03
N ASN A 166 7.50 1.97 7.72
CA ASN A 166 8.35 0.96 7.09
C ASN A 166 9.19 1.57 5.95
N PHE A 167 9.72 2.78 6.18
CA PHE A 167 10.23 3.69 5.15
C PHE A 167 11.32 3.09 4.25
N ASP A 168 12.37 2.51 4.83
CA ASP A 168 13.52 2.03 4.05
C ASP A 168 13.12 0.87 3.12
N ASN A 169 12.31 -0.07 3.63
CA ASN A 169 11.76 -1.16 2.83
C ASN A 169 10.79 -0.66 1.76
N LEU A 170 9.98 0.37 2.07
CA LEU A 170 9.08 1.00 1.11
C LEU A 170 9.87 1.63 -0.05
N VAL A 171 10.90 2.43 0.23
CA VAL A 171 11.75 3.05 -0.80
C VAL A 171 12.40 1.98 -1.66
N LYS A 172 12.93 0.93 -1.03
CA LYS A 172 13.53 -0.20 -1.76
C LYS A 172 12.52 -0.91 -2.66
N PHE A 173 11.31 -1.16 -2.17
CA PHE A 173 10.22 -1.72 -2.95
C PHE A 173 9.87 -0.85 -4.16
N ILE A 174 9.79 0.48 -3.99
CA ILE A 174 9.50 1.40 -5.10
C ILE A 174 10.58 1.29 -6.19
N THR A 175 11.85 1.25 -5.80
CA THR A 175 12.97 1.06 -6.73
C THR A 175 12.80 -0.23 -7.52
N LEU A 176 12.63 -1.37 -6.85
CA LEU A 176 12.51 -2.68 -7.50
C LEU A 176 11.27 -2.81 -8.39
N LEU A 177 10.13 -2.26 -7.96
CA LEU A 177 8.88 -2.33 -8.71
C LEU A 177 8.96 -1.55 -10.03
N THR A 178 9.72 -0.45 -10.03
CA THR A 178 9.79 0.50 -11.14
C THR A 178 11.05 0.35 -11.99
N ASP A 179 11.96 -0.54 -11.60
CA ASP A 179 13.18 -0.86 -12.34
C ASP A 179 12.87 -1.38 -13.75
N GLU A 180 13.60 -0.88 -14.73
CA GLU A 180 13.41 -1.21 -16.15
C GLU A 180 13.79 -2.65 -16.51
N ASN A 181 14.64 -3.29 -15.71
CA ASN A 181 15.05 -4.69 -15.87
C ASN A 181 14.08 -5.66 -15.15
N GLY A 182 13.09 -5.13 -14.44
CA GLY A 182 12.11 -5.91 -13.69
C GLY A 182 10.69 -5.81 -14.26
N LEU A 183 9.70 -5.69 -13.38
CA LEU A 183 8.31 -5.53 -13.80
C LEU A 183 8.08 -4.18 -14.51
N HIS A 184 8.89 -3.17 -14.22
CA HIS A 184 8.89 -1.86 -14.87
C HIS A 184 7.50 -1.20 -14.84
N ILE A 185 6.88 -1.13 -13.66
CA ILE A 185 5.66 -0.34 -13.48
C ILE A 185 6.08 1.14 -13.40
N SER A 186 5.39 2.01 -14.15
CA SER A 186 5.63 3.45 -14.05
C SER A 186 5.38 3.94 -12.62
N GLN A 187 6.31 4.73 -12.08
CA GLN A 187 6.11 5.37 -10.77
C GLN A 187 4.81 6.19 -10.70
N ARG A 188 4.34 6.73 -11.84
CA ARG A 188 3.08 7.48 -11.90
C ARG A 188 1.84 6.63 -11.62
N ASN A 189 1.96 5.32 -11.78
CA ASN A 189 0.91 4.34 -11.49
C ASN A 189 1.03 3.76 -10.07
N LEU A 190 1.94 4.28 -9.26
CA LEU A 190 2.10 3.92 -7.85
C LEU A 190 1.60 5.06 -6.96
N THR A 191 0.67 4.72 -6.07
CA THR A 191 0.20 5.63 -5.02
C THR A 191 0.61 5.10 -3.66
N VAL A 192 1.28 5.91 -2.85
CA VAL A 192 1.62 5.59 -1.47
C VAL A 192 0.76 6.44 -0.55
N SER A 193 0.01 5.81 0.35
CA SER A 193 -0.76 6.52 1.36
C SER A 193 0.00 6.64 2.68
N THR A 194 -0.26 7.69 3.44
CA THR A 194 0.26 7.86 4.81
C THR A 194 -0.77 8.54 5.71
N CYS A 195 -0.76 8.22 7.00
CA CYS A 195 -1.50 8.92 8.04
C CYS A 195 -0.86 10.25 8.48
N GLY A 196 0.35 10.55 8.01
CA GLY A 196 1.01 11.84 8.21
C GLY A 196 2.24 11.79 9.14
N ILE A 197 3.20 10.90 8.90
CA ILE A 197 4.51 10.93 9.60
C ILE A 197 5.37 12.03 8.97
N VAL A 198 5.24 13.26 9.46
CA VAL A 198 5.80 14.48 8.84
C VAL A 198 7.28 14.37 8.45
N PRO A 199 8.21 13.91 9.33
CA PRO A 199 9.62 13.80 8.94
C PRO A 199 9.85 12.88 7.74
N ARG A 200 9.13 11.74 7.69
CA ARG A 200 9.24 10.76 6.60
C ARG A 200 8.57 11.23 5.31
N MET A 201 7.51 12.04 5.41
CA MET A 201 6.91 12.69 4.23
C MET A 201 7.91 13.64 3.54
N ARG A 202 8.65 14.44 4.34
CA ARG A 202 9.69 15.32 3.80
C ARG A 202 10.85 14.53 3.21
N GLU A 203 11.30 13.49 3.91
CA GLU A 203 12.34 12.60 3.39
C GLU A 203 11.92 11.92 2.06
N LEU A 204 10.65 11.53 1.93
CA LEU A 204 10.11 11.00 0.67
C LEU A 204 10.11 12.05 -0.45
N ALA A 205 9.73 13.30 -0.13
CA ALA A 205 9.77 14.40 -1.09
C ALA A 205 11.18 14.62 -1.63
N ASP A 206 12.19 14.55 -0.75
CA ASP A 206 13.60 14.75 -1.11
C ASP A 206 14.16 13.64 -2.01
N LYS A 207 13.56 12.44 -1.98
CA LYS A 207 13.86 11.36 -2.94
C LYS A 207 13.42 11.69 -4.36
N LYS A 208 12.56 12.70 -4.55
CA LYS A 208 12.07 13.19 -5.86
C LYS A 208 11.48 12.10 -6.76
N LEU A 209 10.83 11.11 -6.14
CA LEU A 209 10.14 10.03 -6.85
C LEU A 209 8.91 10.58 -7.58
N ALA A 210 8.59 10.03 -8.75
CA ALA A 210 7.44 10.44 -9.56
C ALA A 210 6.12 9.76 -9.13
N ILE A 211 6.06 9.24 -7.91
CA ILE A 211 4.88 8.58 -7.33
C ILE A 211 3.79 9.59 -6.96
N THR A 212 2.58 9.09 -6.71
CA THR A 212 1.49 9.89 -6.14
C THR A 212 1.47 9.71 -4.62
N LEU A 213 1.53 10.81 -3.88
CA LEU A 213 1.36 10.80 -2.42
C LEU A 213 -0.13 10.97 -2.11
N ALA A 214 -0.67 10.04 -1.32
CA ALA A 214 -1.98 10.17 -0.71
C ALA A 214 -1.83 10.43 0.80
N LEU A 215 -2.56 11.41 1.32
CA LEU A 215 -2.67 11.66 2.75
C LEU A 215 -4.04 11.19 3.25
N SER A 216 -4.03 10.26 4.18
CA SER A 216 -5.17 9.90 5.02
C SER A 216 -5.48 11.06 5.98
N LEU A 217 -6.28 12.03 5.51
CA LEU A 217 -6.59 13.25 6.26
C LEU A 217 -7.78 13.05 7.21
N HIS A 218 -8.89 12.53 6.68
CA HIS A 218 -10.12 12.12 7.37
C HIS A 218 -10.80 13.14 8.32
N ALA A 219 -10.32 14.38 8.42
CA ALA A 219 -10.93 15.45 9.21
C ALA A 219 -10.53 16.82 8.66
N SER A 220 -11.41 17.81 8.80
CA SER A 220 -11.19 19.20 8.35
C SER A 220 -10.41 20.06 9.35
N ASN A 221 -10.34 19.65 10.62
CA ASN A 221 -9.65 20.37 11.69
C ASN A 221 -8.95 19.43 12.67
N GLN A 222 -8.03 19.98 13.46
CA GLN A 222 -7.20 19.20 14.38
C GLN A 222 -8.01 18.48 15.47
N LYS A 223 -9.05 19.11 16.02
CA LYS A 223 -9.88 18.51 17.06
C LYS A 223 -10.52 17.21 16.58
N LYS A 224 -11.17 17.24 15.42
CA LYS A 224 -11.78 16.04 14.81
C LYS A 224 -10.71 15.03 14.39
N ARG A 225 -9.55 15.49 13.92
CA ARG A 225 -8.46 14.60 13.55
C ARG A 225 -7.92 13.81 14.76
N LEU A 226 -7.81 14.44 15.94
CA LEU A 226 -7.43 13.77 17.20
C LEU A 226 -8.46 12.72 17.63
N GLU A 227 -9.75 12.96 17.38
CA GLU A 227 -10.81 12.00 17.66
C GLU A 227 -10.73 10.76 16.77
N LEU A 228 -10.24 10.88 15.53
CA LEU A 228 -10.19 9.77 14.57
C LEU A 228 -8.80 9.11 14.49
N MET A 229 -7.73 9.87 14.69
CA MET A 229 -6.37 9.46 14.33
C MET A 229 -5.36 9.86 15.42
N PRO A 230 -4.90 8.90 16.26
CA PRO A 230 -3.95 9.20 17.34
C PRO A 230 -2.64 9.86 16.89
N VAL A 231 -2.20 9.64 15.65
CA VAL A 231 -1.01 10.30 15.07
C VAL A 231 -1.09 11.84 15.13
N ALA A 232 -2.30 12.41 15.16
CA ALA A 232 -2.52 13.84 15.27
C ALA A 232 -2.02 14.43 16.60
N ASN A 233 -1.83 13.61 17.65
CA ASN A 233 -1.20 14.07 18.90
C ASN A 233 0.28 14.41 18.71
N LYS A 234 0.94 13.80 17.73
CA LYS A 234 2.36 14.00 17.45
C LYS A 234 2.59 14.99 16.30
N TYR A 235 1.72 14.96 15.29
CA TYR A 235 1.84 15.83 14.11
C TYR A 235 0.51 16.53 13.88
N ASP A 236 0.47 17.83 14.12
CA ASP A 236 -0.71 18.66 13.93
C ASP A 236 -1.16 18.67 12.46
N ILE A 237 -2.46 18.87 12.23
CA ILE A 237 -3.02 18.93 10.88
C ILE A 237 -2.29 19.95 9.99
N HIS A 238 -1.91 21.10 10.52
CA HIS A 238 -1.21 22.13 9.77
C HIS A 238 0.22 21.70 9.40
N GLU A 239 0.92 21.00 10.28
CA GLU A 239 2.26 20.45 9.99
C GLU A 239 2.21 19.40 8.87
N VAL A 240 1.16 18.58 8.86
CA VAL A 240 0.97 17.55 7.84
C VAL A 240 0.60 18.17 6.50
N ILE A 241 -0.26 19.20 6.48
CA ILE A 241 -0.58 19.95 5.27
C ILE A 241 0.65 20.68 4.72
N ASP A 242 1.48 21.27 5.59
CA ASP A 242 2.74 21.88 5.18
C ASP A 242 3.71 20.85 4.55
N ALA A 243 3.80 19.65 5.12
CA ALA A 243 4.57 18.55 4.52
C ALA A 243 4.04 18.14 3.13
N CYS A 244 2.72 18.19 2.92
CA CYS A 244 2.12 17.96 1.60
C CYS A 244 2.45 19.09 0.60
N ARG A 245 2.49 20.36 1.05
CA ARG A 245 2.92 21.49 0.22
C ARG A 245 4.39 21.30 -0.18
N TYR A 246 5.26 20.98 0.77
CA TYR A 246 6.65 20.66 0.52
C TYR A 246 6.83 19.51 -0.48
N TYR A 247 6.04 18.44 -0.36
CA TYR A 247 6.07 17.34 -1.33
C TYR A 247 5.74 17.80 -2.75
N PHE A 248 4.71 18.64 -2.92
CA PHE A 248 4.38 19.20 -4.22
C PHE A 248 5.50 20.11 -4.76
N GLU A 249 6.09 20.96 -3.92
CA GLU A 249 7.20 21.85 -4.30
C GLU A 249 8.44 21.08 -4.78
N GLN A 250 8.80 19.99 -4.11
CA GLN A 250 9.99 19.20 -4.48
C GLN A 250 9.78 18.34 -5.73
N THR A 251 8.56 17.87 -5.97
CA THR A 251 8.30 16.81 -6.97
C THR A 251 7.45 17.27 -8.15
N GLY A 252 6.72 18.38 -8.00
CA GLY A 252 5.65 18.81 -8.92
C GLY A 252 4.47 17.82 -8.99
N ARG A 253 4.42 16.82 -8.11
CA ARG A 253 3.40 15.76 -8.12
C ARG A 253 2.23 16.16 -7.25
N ARG A 254 1.02 16.09 -7.82
CA ARG A 254 -0.25 16.34 -7.12
C ARG A 254 -0.38 15.42 -5.91
N VAL A 255 -0.86 15.97 -4.80
CA VAL A 255 -1.21 15.22 -3.58
C VAL A 255 -2.69 14.84 -3.61
N THR A 256 -3.02 13.62 -3.21
CA THR A 256 -4.40 13.18 -3.01
C THR A 256 -4.72 13.22 -1.51
N PHE A 257 -5.84 13.81 -1.12
CA PHE A 257 -6.38 13.76 0.23
C PHE A 257 -7.48 12.71 0.30
N GLU A 258 -7.24 11.65 1.06
CA GLU A 258 -8.24 10.64 1.38
C GLU A 258 -9.07 11.14 2.57
N TYR A 259 -10.38 11.30 2.35
CA TYR A 259 -11.30 11.84 3.35
C TYR A 259 -12.46 10.87 3.57
N SER A 260 -12.46 10.21 4.72
CA SER A 260 -13.52 9.27 5.08
C SER A 260 -14.75 10.03 5.56
N LEU A 261 -15.90 9.83 4.93
CA LEU A 261 -17.15 10.45 5.34
C LEU A 261 -17.88 9.57 6.36
N VAL A 262 -17.96 10.07 7.58
CA VAL A 262 -18.63 9.46 8.72
C VAL A 262 -19.84 10.32 9.08
N GLY A 263 -21.01 9.70 9.03
CA GLY A 263 -22.30 10.36 9.20
C GLY A 263 -22.40 11.13 10.51
N GLY A 264 -22.58 12.45 10.44
CA GLY A 264 -22.75 13.33 11.60
C GLY A 264 -21.46 13.66 12.36
N VAL A 265 -20.30 13.17 11.90
CA VAL A 265 -19.00 13.41 12.58
C VAL A 265 -18.16 14.41 11.80
N ASN A 266 -17.97 14.18 10.51
CA ASN A 266 -17.05 14.96 9.67
C ASN A 266 -17.59 15.25 8.26
N ASP A 267 -18.92 15.21 8.09
CA ASP A 267 -19.63 15.38 6.82
C ASP A 267 -20.58 16.61 6.81
N THR A 268 -20.37 17.57 7.70
CA THR A 268 -21.21 18.77 7.85
C THR A 268 -20.90 19.86 6.82
N LYS A 269 -21.68 20.95 6.79
CA LYS A 269 -21.39 22.09 5.90
C LYS A 269 -20.13 22.82 6.36
N GLU A 270 -19.96 22.91 7.67
CA GLU A 270 -18.84 23.52 8.36
C GLU A 270 -17.54 22.75 8.04
N ASP A 271 -17.59 21.42 8.07
CA ASP A 271 -16.47 20.55 7.67
C ASP A 271 -16.03 20.80 6.23
N ALA A 272 -16.98 20.92 5.29
CA ALA A 272 -16.66 21.21 3.90
C ALA A 272 -15.97 22.58 3.74
N LYS A 273 -16.42 23.58 4.50
CA LYS A 273 -15.82 24.92 4.49
C LYS A 273 -14.41 24.90 5.06
N GLU A 274 -14.23 24.32 6.24
CA GLU A 274 -12.92 24.18 6.89
C GLU A 274 -11.93 23.41 6.02
N LEU A 275 -12.38 22.31 5.40
CA LEU A 275 -11.54 21.52 4.50
C LEU A 275 -11.09 22.35 3.29
N THR A 276 -12.00 23.08 2.66
CA THR A 276 -11.68 23.99 1.54
C THR A 276 -10.63 25.03 1.94
N GLU A 277 -10.78 25.64 3.13
CA GLU A 277 -9.85 26.63 3.64
C GLU A 277 -8.47 26.03 3.95
N LEU A 278 -8.44 24.84 4.57
CA LEU A 278 -7.23 24.14 4.96
C LEU A 278 -6.31 23.82 3.77
N ILE A 279 -6.88 23.33 2.67
CA ILE A 279 -6.14 22.90 1.48
C ILE A 279 -6.17 23.94 0.35
N HIS A 280 -6.58 25.16 0.66
CA HIS A 280 -6.69 26.23 -0.33
C HIS A 280 -5.35 26.46 -1.05
N GLY A 281 -5.44 26.72 -2.36
CA GLY A 281 -4.30 26.97 -3.25
C GLY A 281 -3.41 25.76 -3.53
N MET A 282 -3.72 24.58 -3.01
CA MET A 282 -2.94 23.37 -3.29
C MET A 282 -3.37 22.73 -4.61
N ASN A 283 -2.40 22.28 -5.40
CA ASN A 283 -2.67 21.34 -6.49
C ASN A 283 -2.92 19.96 -5.86
N CYS A 284 -4.18 19.67 -5.56
CA CYS A 284 -4.59 18.45 -4.90
C CYS A 284 -5.84 17.82 -5.51
N HIS A 285 -6.07 16.57 -5.14
CA HIS A 285 -7.31 15.86 -5.40
C HIS A 285 -7.92 15.43 -4.08
N VAL A 286 -9.22 15.61 -3.88
CA VAL A 286 -9.92 15.07 -2.70
C VAL A 286 -10.67 13.81 -3.11
N ASN A 287 -10.33 12.69 -2.48
CA ASN A 287 -11.01 11.41 -2.65
C ASN A 287 -11.90 11.15 -1.42
N LEU A 288 -13.21 11.33 -1.60
CA LEU A 288 -14.20 11.09 -0.57
C LEU A 288 -14.49 9.59 -0.48
N ILE A 289 -14.30 9.00 0.70
CA ILE A 289 -14.52 7.58 0.95
C ILE A 289 -15.73 7.42 1.86
N PRO A 290 -16.88 6.96 1.36
CA PRO A 290 -17.99 6.59 2.23
C PRO A 290 -17.53 5.45 3.16
N VAL A 291 -17.63 5.66 4.47
CA VAL A 291 -17.18 4.64 5.43
C VAL A 291 -18.17 3.49 5.45
N ASN A 292 -17.67 2.27 5.25
CA ASN A 292 -18.43 1.06 5.52
C ASN A 292 -18.59 0.87 7.02
N PRO A 293 -19.79 0.54 7.52
CA PRO A 293 -19.97 0.24 8.94
C PRO A 293 -19.06 -0.93 9.33
N ILE A 294 -18.32 -0.77 10.42
CA ILE A 294 -17.45 -1.80 10.98
C ILE A 294 -18.15 -2.36 12.21
N ARG A 295 -18.19 -3.68 12.37
CA ARG A 295 -18.95 -4.35 13.45
C ARG A 295 -18.55 -3.87 14.85
N GLU A 296 -17.32 -3.41 15.01
CA GLU A 296 -16.71 -3.11 16.29
C GLU A 296 -16.83 -1.65 16.72
N ARG A 297 -17.44 -0.77 15.90
CA ARG A 297 -17.54 0.67 16.19
C ARG A 297 -18.83 1.29 15.67
N ASP A 298 -19.35 2.28 16.39
CA ASP A 298 -20.63 2.94 16.12
C ASP A 298 -20.61 3.96 14.96
N TYR A 299 -19.66 3.85 14.02
CA TYR A 299 -19.60 4.76 12.88
C TYR A 299 -20.58 4.36 11.80
N VAL A 300 -21.41 5.32 11.39
CA VAL A 300 -22.42 5.16 10.35
C VAL A 300 -21.97 5.79 9.04
N GLN A 301 -22.39 5.18 7.93
CA GLN A 301 -22.16 5.73 6.60
C GLN A 301 -22.99 7.01 6.41
N SER A 302 -22.38 8.07 5.86
CA SER A 302 -23.11 9.28 5.45
C SER A 302 -24.16 8.97 4.38
N ASN A 303 -25.31 9.63 4.44
CA ASN A 303 -26.36 9.49 3.44
C ASN A 303 -25.88 9.96 2.05
N ALA A 304 -26.35 9.32 0.99
CA ALA A 304 -25.95 9.66 -0.39
C ALA A 304 -26.15 11.15 -0.74
N HIS A 305 -27.26 11.75 -0.30
CA HIS A 305 -27.52 13.19 -0.48
C HIS A 305 -26.52 14.08 0.28
N VAL A 306 -26.04 13.64 1.45
CA VAL A 306 -25.03 14.38 2.22
C VAL A 306 -23.68 14.29 1.52
N ILE A 307 -23.31 13.11 1.03
CA ILE A 307 -22.07 12.89 0.27
C ILE A 307 -22.05 13.78 -0.98
N GLU A 308 -23.13 13.80 -1.77
CA GLU A 308 -23.18 14.63 -2.98
C GLU A 308 -23.17 16.13 -2.62
N ALA A 309 -23.92 16.55 -1.61
CA ALA A 309 -23.89 17.94 -1.15
C ALA A 309 -22.53 18.37 -0.59
N PHE A 310 -21.76 17.46 0.01
CA PHE A 310 -20.40 17.72 0.46
C PHE A 310 -19.46 17.86 -0.73
N LYS A 311 -19.51 16.91 -1.68
CA LYS A 311 -18.77 16.94 -2.95
C LYS A 311 -19.02 18.24 -3.72
N GLU A 312 -20.28 18.61 -3.95
CA GLU A 312 -20.63 19.82 -4.71
C GLU A 312 -20.05 21.09 -4.09
N LYS A 313 -19.99 21.21 -2.76
CA LYS A 313 -19.42 22.39 -2.10
C LYS A 313 -17.92 22.50 -2.32
N LEU A 314 -17.21 21.38 -2.22
CA LEU A 314 -15.78 21.33 -2.49
C LEU A 314 -15.50 21.64 -3.97
N GLU A 315 -16.28 21.07 -4.90
CA GLU A 315 -16.16 21.34 -6.34
C GLU A 315 -16.43 22.82 -6.67
N ARG A 316 -17.47 23.42 -6.09
CA ARG A 316 -17.78 24.87 -6.23
C ARG A 316 -16.68 25.77 -5.69
N SER A 317 -15.83 25.25 -4.81
CA SER A 317 -14.66 25.95 -4.27
C SER A 317 -13.40 25.76 -5.12
N GLY A 318 -13.51 25.11 -6.28
CA GLY A 318 -12.41 24.91 -7.24
C GLY A 318 -11.57 23.65 -7.00
N LEU A 319 -11.99 22.77 -6.07
CA LEU A 319 -11.27 21.52 -5.79
C LEU A 319 -11.69 20.42 -6.78
N THR A 320 -10.75 19.58 -7.18
CA THR A 320 -11.07 18.34 -7.91
C THR A 320 -11.45 17.26 -6.92
N VAL A 321 -12.69 16.79 -6.97
CA VAL A 321 -13.24 15.84 -5.99
C VAL A 321 -13.75 14.59 -6.69
N THR A 322 -13.52 13.42 -6.10
CA THR A 322 -14.20 12.18 -6.50
C THR A 322 -14.78 11.50 -5.28
N VAL A 323 -15.87 10.76 -5.48
CA VAL A 323 -16.38 9.81 -4.50
C VAL A 323 -15.87 8.44 -4.89
N ARG A 324 -15.12 7.80 -3.99
CA ARG A 324 -14.56 6.48 -4.21
C ARG A 324 -15.68 5.48 -4.37
N ARG A 325 -15.69 4.78 -5.51
CA ARG A 325 -16.59 3.65 -5.73
C ARG A 325 -16.26 2.56 -4.73
N GLU A 326 -17.27 2.11 -4.00
CA GLU A 326 -17.14 0.94 -3.14
C GLU A 326 -17.05 -0.33 -3.99
N MET A 327 -16.06 -1.16 -3.68
CA MET A 327 -15.79 -2.40 -4.41
C MET A 327 -15.62 -3.56 -3.43
N GLY A 328 -16.07 -4.75 -3.82
CA GLY A 328 -16.01 -5.95 -2.99
C GLY A 328 -16.90 -5.89 -1.74
N ARG A 329 -18.04 -5.18 -1.81
CA ARG A 329 -18.99 -5.05 -0.68
C ARG A 329 -19.48 -6.41 -0.15
N ASP A 330 -19.62 -7.39 -1.03
CA ASP A 330 -20.10 -8.75 -0.72
C ASP A 330 -19.02 -9.67 -0.11
N ILE A 331 -17.77 -9.21 -0.02
CA ILE A 331 -16.62 -10.01 0.45
C ILE A 331 -15.80 -9.31 1.54
N ASP A 332 -16.46 -8.52 2.40
CA ASP A 332 -15.78 -7.76 3.46
C ASP A 332 -14.64 -6.89 2.91
N GLY A 333 -14.94 -6.11 1.86
CA GLY A 333 -13.94 -5.38 1.04
C GLY A 333 -13.09 -4.33 1.76
N ALA A 334 -13.30 -4.09 3.06
CA ALA A 334 -12.44 -3.21 3.85
C ALA A 334 -11.15 -3.92 4.27
N CYS A 335 -10.06 -3.14 4.36
CA CYS A 335 -8.73 -3.63 4.73
C CYS A 335 -8.73 -4.18 6.18
N GLY A 336 -8.17 -5.38 6.37
CA GLY A 336 -7.93 -6.02 7.68
C GLY A 336 -9.02 -6.99 8.16
N GLN A 337 -10.18 -7.05 7.49
CA GLN A 337 -11.31 -7.86 7.94
C GLN A 337 -11.14 -9.38 7.71
N LEU A 338 -10.46 -9.80 6.65
CA LEU A 338 -10.29 -11.22 6.30
C LEU A 338 -9.23 -11.89 7.19
N ARG A 339 -8.09 -11.22 7.40
CA ARG A 339 -7.02 -11.59 8.33
C ARG A 339 -7.54 -11.83 9.73
N ARG A 340 -8.42 -10.95 10.20
CA ARG A 340 -9.01 -11.07 11.54
C ARG A 340 -9.89 -12.31 11.65
N LYS A 341 -10.82 -12.52 10.70
CA LYS A 341 -11.67 -13.73 10.65
C LYS A 341 -10.83 -15.01 10.61
N TYR A 342 -9.74 -15.02 9.85
CA TYR A 342 -8.82 -16.16 9.78
C TYR A 342 -8.17 -16.45 11.14
N LYS A 343 -7.63 -15.42 11.82
CA LYS A 343 -7.04 -15.58 13.15
C LYS A 343 -8.05 -16.02 14.21
N GLU A 344 -9.29 -15.53 14.13
CA GLU A 344 -10.37 -15.96 15.02
C GLU A 344 -10.71 -17.43 14.81
N ASN A 345 -10.82 -17.89 13.55
CA ASN A 345 -11.07 -19.29 13.23
C ASN A 345 -9.92 -20.21 13.70
N GLN A 346 -8.66 -19.78 13.58
CA GLN A 346 -7.51 -20.54 14.10
C GLN A 346 -7.44 -20.62 15.63
N ARG A 347 -8.03 -19.67 16.36
CA ARG A 347 -8.11 -19.73 17.83
C ARG A 347 -9.23 -20.63 18.33
N LEU A 348 -10.24 -20.86 17.50
CA LEU A 348 -11.42 -21.68 17.81
C LEU A 348 -11.26 -23.14 17.38
N ALA A 349 -10.33 -23.43 16.47
CA ALA A 349 -9.89 -24.76 16.06
C ALA A 349 -8.74 -25.24 16.95
#